data_AF-A0A7W1ZWB6-F1
#
_entry.id   AF-A0A7W1ZWB6-F1
#
_cell.length_a   1.000
_cell.length_b   1.000
_cell.length_c   1.000
_cell.angle_alpha   90.00
_cell.angle_beta   90.00
_cell.angle_gamma   90.00
#
_symmetry.space_group_name_H-M   'P 1'
#
loop_
_entity.id
_entity.type
_entity.pdbx_description
1 polymer ?
#
loop_
_entity_poly.entity_id
_entity_poly.type
_entity_poly.pdbx_seq_one_letter_code
_entity_poly.pdbx_strand_id
1 'polypeptide(L)'
;VKLTHPLKGVEIRYTLDRSEPDSVKSPVYKEPFTLNSFTVIKAKAFKPKWYGSKTLSAAYFMKGAMPDSVSLVSDEGDNRGRGKVLFDQETGDMNVGSGKWISFRKPVSCYMFFNEPVSVHNLSVNMFVDVKFKMFLPEKMDIWGGMDKNSMKLMKSWKSDPPAKDSEAVQMQPSIGFKETKVKCIELIMQPWVIKKTDVQSFISEIVVQ
;
A
#
# COMPACT_ATOMS: atom_id res chain seq x y z
N VAL A 1 -3.54 -17.49 -3.05
CA VAL A 1 -2.60 -17.35 -4.19
C VAL A 1 -2.55 -18.65 -4.97
N LYS A 2 -2.76 -18.59 -6.29
CA LYS A 2 -2.61 -19.74 -7.18
C LYS A 2 -1.69 -19.37 -8.33
N LEU A 3 -0.60 -20.13 -8.52
CA LEU A 3 0.36 -19.93 -9.60
C LEU A 3 0.22 -21.08 -10.61
N THR A 4 0.23 -20.77 -11.90
CA THR A 4 0.04 -21.78 -12.95
C THR A 4 0.95 -21.51 -14.14
N HIS A 5 1.40 -22.57 -14.80
CA HIS A 5 2.17 -22.49 -16.04
C HIS A 5 1.62 -23.51 -17.05
N PRO A 6 1.39 -23.12 -18.32
CA PRO A 6 0.71 -23.99 -19.30
C PRO A 6 1.58 -25.15 -19.80
N LEU A 7 2.92 -25.01 -19.78
CA LEU A 7 3.83 -26.06 -20.23
C LEU A 7 4.04 -27.15 -19.15
N LYS A 8 3.95 -28.42 -19.56
CA LYS A 8 4.29 -29.58 -18.73
C LYS A 8 5.79 -29.63 -18.41
N GLY A 9 6.12 -30.17 -17.22
CA GLY A 9 7.49 -30.35 -16.75
C GLY A 9 8.21 -29.04 -16.39
N VAL A 10 7.45 -27.96 -16.20
CA VAL A 10 7.95 -26.68 -15.70
C VAL A 10 7.74 -26.62 -14.19
N GLU A 11 8.76 -26.16 -13.50
CA GLU A 11 8.74 -25.86 -12.07
C GLU A 11 8.57 -24.35 -11.89
N ILE A 12 7.55 -23.93 -11.12
CA ILE A 12 7.40 -22.53 -10.73
C ILE A 12 8.10 -22.34 -9.39
N ARG A 13 9.02 -21.39 -9.31
CA ARG A 13 9.62 -20.94 -8.05
C ARG A 13 9.22 -19.52 -7.75
N TYR A 14 9.17 -19.18 -6.47
CA TYR A 14 8.68 -17.89 -6.02
C TYR A 14 9.39 -17.42 -4.76
N THR A 15 9.29 -16.13 -4.50
CA THR A 15 9.79 -15.46 -3.31
C THR A 15 8.70 -14.52 -2.79
N LEU A 16 8.65 -14.34 -1.46
CA LEU A 16 7.69 -13.46 -0.78
C LEU A 16 8.39 -12.24 -0.15
N ASP A 17 9.72 -12.24 -0.14
CA ASP A 17 10.61 -11.21 0.42
C ASP A 17 11.09 -10.22 -0.65
N ARG A 18 10.55 -10.30 -1.87
CA ARG A 18 10.91 -9.51 -3.07
C ARG A 18 12.27 -9.83 -3.67
N SER A 19 13.01 -10.81 -3.16
CA SER A 19 14.23 -11.27 -3.82
C SER A 19 13.91 -11.90 -5.18
N GLU A 20 14.87 -11.92 -6.11
CA GLU A 20 14.68 -12.56 -7.41
C GLU A 20 14.64 -14.09 -7.26
N PRO A 21 13.61 -14.80 -7.76
CA PRO A 21 13.56 -16.25 -7.68
C PRO A 21 14.68 -16.90 -8.50
N ASP A 22 15.49 -17.72 -7.85
CA ASP A 22 16.56 -18.50 -8.44
C ASP A 22 16.15 -19.96 -8.68
N SER A 23 16.91 -20.67 -9.53
CA SER A 23 16.58 -22.03 -9.95
C SER A 23 16.91 -23.14 -8.94
N VAL A 24 17.60 -22.81 -7.84
CA VAL A 24 18.19 -23.80 -6.91
C VAL A 24 17.60 -23.68 -5.51
N LYS A 25 17.67 -22.48 -4.91
CA LYS A 25 17.34 -22.21 -3.50
C LYS A 25 15.92 -21.74 -3.30
N SER A 26 15.36 -21.00 -4.26
CA SER A 26 14.02 -20.40 -4.10
C SER A 26 12.93 -21.47 -3.95
N PRO A 27 11.94 -21.29 -3.05
CA PRO A 27 10.87 -22.25 -2.83
C PRO A 27 10.15 -22.67 -4.11
N VAL A 28 9.92 -23.97 -4.25
CA VAL A 28 9.09 -24.54 -5.33
C VAL A 28 7.62 -24.40 -4.96
N TYR A 29 6.82 -23.86 -5.88
CA TYR A 29 5.38 -23.81 -5.74
C TYR A 29 4.79 -25.22 -5.89
N LYS A 30 4.23 -25.76 -4.80
CA LYS A 30 3.63 -27.10 -4.77
C LYS A 30 2.10 -27.06 -4.69
N GLU A 31 1.57 -26.12 -3.93
CA GLU A 31 0.14 -26.01 -3.68
C GLU A 31 -0.27 -24.54 -3.43
N PRO A 32 -1.56 -24.19 -3.63
CA PRO A 32 -2.08 -22.88 -3.27
C PRO A 32 -1.86 -22.57 -1.78
N PHE A 33 -1.53 -21.31 -1.49
CA PHE A 33 -1.37 -20.81 -0.13
C PHE A 33 -2.11 -19.48 0.06
N THR A 34 -2.37 -19.13 1.31
CA THR A 34 -3.05 -17.89 1.70
C THR A 34 -2.04 -16.87 2.20
N LEU A 35 -2.30 -15.59 1.93
CA LEU A 35 -1.56 -14.47 2.48
C LEU A 35 -2.39 -13.82 3.59
N ASN A 36 -1.74 -13.43 4.68
CA ASN A 36 -2.35 -12.77 5.84
C ASN A 36 -1.93 -11.30 5.99
N SER A 37 -1.15 -10.78 5.04
CA SER A 37 -0.58 -9.44 5.05
C SER A 37 -0.17 -9.02 3.64
N PHE A 38 0.15 -7.74 3.48
CA PHE A 38 0.66 -7.22 2.22
C PHE A 38 1.91 -7.98 1.78
N THR A 39 1.87 -8.56 0.59
CA THR A 39 2.99 -9.34 0.06
C THR A 39 3.18 -9.06 -1.42
N VAL A 40 4.42 -8.77 -1.80
CA VAL A 40 4.82 -8.74 -3.22
C VAL A 40 5.39 -10.11 -3.55
N ILE A 41 4.70 -10.85 -4.40
CA ILE A 41 5.15 -12.16 -4.86
C ILE A 41 5.91 -11.97 -6.15
N LYS A 42 7.15 -12.47 -6.20
CA LYS A 42 7.88 -12.67 -7.46
C LYS A 42 7.88 -14.14 -7.80
N ALA A 43 7.62 -14.48 -9.06
CA ALA A 43 7.56 -15.86 -9.53
C ALA A 43 8.28 -16.02 -10.88
N LYS A 44 8.94 -17.16 -11.05
CA LYS A 44 9.70 -17.51 -12.25
C LYS A 44 9.55 -18.99 -12.56
N ALA A 45 9.41 -19.31 -13.84
CA ALA A 45 9.32 -20.67 -14.33
C ALA A 45 10.68 -21.20 -14.75
N PHE A 46 11.01 -22.41 -14.34
CA PHE A 46 12.25 -23.12 -14.67
C PHE A 46 11.94 -24.48 -15.30
N LYS A 47 12.77 -24.87 -16.27
CA LYS A 47 12.70 -26.20 -16.88
C LYS A 47 14.14 -26.69 -17.11
N PRO A 48 14.44 -27.98 -16.87
CA PRO A 48 15.78 -28.51 -17.11
C PRO A 48 16.26 -28.21 -18.54
N LYS A 49 17.53 -27.77 -18.66
CA LYS A 49 18.19 -27.38 -19.92
C LYS A 49 17.62 -26.12 -20.60
N TRP A 50 16.77 -25.35 -19.92
CA TRP A 50 16.19 -24.12 -20.44
C TRP A 50 16.59 -22.94 -19.54
N TYR A 51 16.67 -21.75 -20.13
CA TYR A 51 16.71 -20.53 -19.33
C TYR A 51 15.37 -20.33 -18.63
N GLY A 52 15.41 -19.74 -17.42
CA GLY A 52 14.20 -19.38 -16.70
C GLY A 52 13.39 -18.33 -17.47
N SER A 53 12.07 -18.29 -17.22
CA SER A 53 11.21 -17.27 -17.79
C SER A 53 11.59 -15.85 -17.34
N LYS A 54 10.93 -14.83 -17.90
CA LYS A 54 10.89 -13.52 -17.23
C LYS A 54 10.23 -13.66 -15.85
N THR A 55 10.62 -12.82 -14.91
CA THR A 55 10.00 -12.76 -13.58
C THR A 55 8.68 -12.02 -13.66
N LEU A 56 7.65 -12.64 -13.12
CA LEU A 56 6.36 -11.99 -12.87
C LEU A 56 6.34 -11.49 -11.43
N SER A 57 5.83 -10.27 -11.24
CA SER A 57 5.71 -9.64 -9.92
C SER A 57 4.28 -9.15 -9.73
N ALA A 58 3.68 -9.46 -8.59
CA ALA A 58 2.34 -9.00 -8.25
C ALA A 58 2.26 -8.66 -6.75
N ALA A 59 1.62 -7.54 -6.44
CA ALA A 59 1.35 -7.12 -5.07
C ALA A 59 -0.04 -7.61 -4.65
N TYR A 60 -0.14 -8.12 -3.44
CA TYR A 60 -1.37 -8.60 -2.83
C TYR A 60 -1.56 -7.92 -1.49
N PHE A 61 -2.78 -7.47 -1.21
CA PHE A 61 -3.19 -6.89 0.06
C PHE A 61 -4.49 -7.55 0.52
N MET A 62 -4.82 -7.38 1.80
CA MET A 62 -6.07 -7.89 2.34
C MET A 62 -7.23 -7.01 1.88
N LYS A 63 -8.38 -7.61 1.56
CA LYS A 63 -9.58 -6.83 1.27
C LYS A 63 -10.06 -6.15 2.55
N GLY A 64 -10.37 -4.86 2.45
CA GLY A 64 -10.91 -4.05 3.54
C GLY A 64 -12.39 -3.70 3.37
N ALA A 65 -12.92 -2.99 4.36
CA ALA A 65 -14.17 -2.25 4.26
C ALA A 65 -14.04 -1.14 3.19
N MET A 66 -15.01 -1.10 2.28
CA MET A 66 -15.06 -0.11 1.21
C MET A 66 -15.92 1.08 1.67
N PRO A 67 -15.40 2.31 1.67
CA PRO A 67 -16.21 3.49 1.94
C PRO A 67 -17.20 3.73 0.78
N ASP A 68 -18.40 4.18 1.11
CA ASP A 68 -19.43 4.58 0.14
C ASP A 68 -19.06 5.89 -0.56
N SER A 69 -18.34 6.78 0.14
CA SER A 69 -17.78 7.99 -0.46
C SER A 69 -16.48 8.41 0.20
N VAL A 70 -15.66 9.13 -0.57
CA VAL A 70 -14.30 9.54 -0.17
C VAL A 70 -14.08 10.99 -0.55
N SER A 71 -13.44 11.75 0.33
CA SER A 71 -13.02 13.14 0.06
C SER A 71 -11.56 13.33 0.45
N LEU A 72 -10.73 13.74 -0.52
CA LEU A 72 -9.37 14.20 -0.25
C LEU A 72 -9.34 15.71 -0.13
N VAL A 73 -8.72 16.20 0.94
CA VAL A 73 -8.59 17.63 1.24
C VAL A 73 -7.12 17.93 1.52
N SER A 74 -6.56 18.90 0.81
CA SER A 74 -5.22 19.44 1.07
C SER A 74 -5.14 20.89 0.62
N ASP A 75 -4.11 21.61 1.10
CA ASP A 75 -3.81 22.99 0.73
C ASP A 75 -3.06 23.10 -0.62
N GLU A 76 -3.15 22.07 -1.46
CA GLU A 76 -2.47 21.98 -2.75
C GLU A 76 -3.33 21.30 -3.81
N GLY A 77 -3.47 21.95 -4.97
CA GLY A 77 -4.16 21.42 -6.13
C GLY A 77 -5.67 21.22 -5.96
N ASP A 78 -6.31 20.76 -7.04
CA ASP A 78 -7.68 20.26 -7.01
C ASP A 78 -7.66 18.74 -6.83
N ASN A 79 -8.19 18.26 -5.70
CA ASN A 79 -8.26 16.83 -5.37
C ASN A 79 -9.66 16.24 -5.52
N ARG A 80 -10.61 16.98 -6.09
CA ARG A 80 -11.98 16.51 -6.30
C ARG A 80 -11.97 15.20 -7.10
N GLY A 81 -12.61 14.17 -6.54
CA GLY A 81 -12.70 12.84 -7.14
C GLY A 81 -11.42 12.01 -7.15
N ARG A 82 -10.25 12.57 -6.84
CA ARG A 82 -8.97 11.84 -6.85
C ARG A 82 -8.92 10.74 -5.80
N GLY A 83 -9.67 10.88 -4.71
CA GLY A 83 -9.72 9.89 -3.62
C GLY A 83 -10.20 8.51 -4.03
N LYS A 84 -10.89 8.38 -5.17
CA LYS A 84 -11.35 7.09 -5.70
C LYS A 84 -10.20 6.13 -6.03
N VAL A 85 -9.05 6.66 -6.44
CA VAL A 85 -7.85 5.84 -6.72
C VAL A 85 -7.41 5.09 -5.47
N LEU A 86 -7.66 5.63 -4.26
CA LEU A 86 -7.23 4.99 -3.02
C LEU A 86 -8.10 3.81 -2.58
N PHE A 87 -9.17 3.52 -3.31
CA PHE A 87 -10.15 2.47 -3.00
C PHE A 87 -10.62 1.78 -4.30
N ASP A 88 -9.77 1.74 -5.33
CA ASP A 88 -10.08 1.06 -6.58
C ASP A 88 -9.68 -0.43 -6.57
N GLN A 89 -9.08 -0.89 -5.47
CA GLN A 89 -8.56 -2.25 -5.27
C GLN A 89 -7.35 -2.55 -6.18
N GLU A 90 -6.65 -1.52 -6.64
CA GLU A 90 -5.40 -1.64 -7.39
C GLU A 90 -4.25 -0.93 -6.67
N THR A 91 -3.21 -1.67 -6.29
CA THR A 91 -1.97 -1.02 -5.86
C THR A 91 -1.30 -0.34 -7.05
N GLY A 92 -0.55 0.72 -6.76
CA GLY A 92 0.31 1.36 -7.73
C GLY A 92 1.39 0.41 -8.27
N ASP A 93 1.99 0.77 -9.40
CA ASP A 93 3.11 0.06 -10.01
C ASP A 93 4.45 0.75 -9.70
N MET A 94 5.55 0.31 -10.31
CA MET A 94 6.86 0.97 -10.14
C MET A 94 6.97 2.32 -10.87
N ASN A 95 5.98 2.70 -11.69
CA ASN A 95 5.92 3.97 -12.38
C ASN A 95 5.01 4.94 -11.62
N VAL A 96 5.61 5.81 -10.80
CA VAL A 96 4.85 6.80 -10.02
C VAL A 96 4.02 7.78 -10.86
N GLY A 97 4.25 7.86 -12.19
CA GLY A 97 3.47 8.65 -13.14
C GLY A 97 2.30 7.90 -13.81
N SER A 98 2.01 6.66 -13.43
CA SER A 98 0.97 5.81 -14.08
C SER A 98 -0.47 6.28 -13.86
N GLY A 99 -0.70 7.29 -13.01
CA GLY A 99 -2.03 7.72 -12.59
C GLY A 99 -2.62 6.91 -11.43
N LYS A 100 -1.96 5.81 -11.04
CA LYS A 100 -2.32 4.97 -9.88
C LYS A 100 -1.85 5.51 -8.54
N TRP A 101 -1.15 6.64 -8.57
CA TRP A 101 -0.55 7.23 -7.39
C TRP A 101 -1.13 8.63 -7.14
N ILE A 102 -1.47 8.89 -5.89
CA ILE A 102 -1.71 10.23 -5.38
C ILE A 102 -0.45 10.69 -4.68
N SER A 103 0.07 11.83 -5.13
CA SER A 103 1.27 12.43 -4.59
C SER A 103 0.92 13.69 -3.81
N PHE A 104 1.58 13.93 -2.68
CA PHE A 104 1.39 15.13 -1.87
C PHE A 104 2.70 15.58 -1.22
N ARG A 105 2.85 16.89 -1.08
CA ARG A 105 3.99 17.58 -0.44
C ARG A 105 3.56 18.34 0.80
N LYS A 106 2.26 18.64 0.92
CA LYS A 106 1.64 19.23 2.10
C LYS A 106 0.78 18.19 2.84
N PRO A 107 0.37 18.48 4.09
CA PRO A 107 -0.60 17.64 4.77
C PRO A 107 -1.86 17.42 3.94
N VAL A 108 -2.33 16.17 3.91
CA VAL A 108 -3.55 15.77 3.23
C VAL A 108 -4.44 14.99 4.19
N SER A 109 -5.74 15.25 4.13
CA SER A 109 -6.76 14.53 4.88
C SER A 109 -7.60 13.71 3.90
N CYS A 110 -7.66 12.41 4.14
CA CYS A 110 -8.55 11.49 3.42
C CYS A 110 -9.73 11.13 4.32
N TYR A 111 -10.90 11.65 3.99
CA TYR A 111 -12.16 11.27 4.64
C TYR A 111 -12.77 10.06 3.93
N MET A 112 -13.18 9.08 4.72
CA MET A 112 -13.86 7.86 4.32
C MET A 112 -15.22 7.83 5.01
N PHE A 113 -16.30 7.75 4.23
CA PHE A 113 -17.67 7.73 4.77
C PHE A 113 -18.34 6.40 4.46
N PHE A 114 -19.04 5.88 5.46
CA PHE A 114 -19.81 4.65 5.39
C PHE A 114 -21.29 4.95 5.69
N ASN A 115 -22.18 4.52 4.80
CA ASN A 115 -23.62 4.65 4.95
C ASN A 115 -24.13 3.82 6.12
N GLU A 116 -23.50 2.67 6.37
CA GLU A 116 -23.73 1.81 7.52
C GLU A 116 -22.50 1.75 8.44
N PRO A 117 -22.67 1.63 9.76
CA PRO A 117 -21.53 1.54 10.66
C PRO A 117 -20.69 0.28 10.45
N VAL A 118 -19.37 0.46 10.34
CA VAL A 118 -18.39 -0.63 10.19
C VAL A 118 -17.54 -0.76 11.46
N SER A 119 -17.21 -1.98 11.85
CA SER A 119 -16.22 -2.25 12.90
C SER A 119 -14.84 -2.34 12.26
N VAL A 120 -13.90 -1.56 12.78
CA VAL A 120 -12.53 -1.44 12.24
C VAL A 120 -11.51 -1.51 13.36
N HIS A 121 -10.35 -2.10 13.09
CA HIS A 121 -9.25 -2.31 14.03
C HIS A 121 -7.87 -2.08 13.39
N ASN A 122 -7.78 -1.95 12.07
CA ASN A 122 -6.53 -1.66 11.38
C ASN A 122 -6.76 -0.77 10.16
N LEU A 123 -5.77 0.07 9.84
CA LEU A 123 -5.73 0.81 8.58
C LEU A 123 -4.34 0.66 7.98
N SER A 124 -4.29 0.25 6.71
CA SER A 124 -3.06 0.06 5.98
C SER A 124 -3.01 0.97 4.75
N VAL A 125 -1.85 1.55 4.45
CA VAL A 125 -1.69 2.50 3.34
C VAL A 125 -0.61 1.99 2.39
N ASN A 126 -0.93 1.65 1.14
CA ASN A 126 0.08 1.31 0.15
C ASN A 126 0.81 2.58 -0.31
N MET A 127 2.14 2.56 -0.22
CA MET A 127 3.01 3.70 -0.44
C MET A 127 4.21 3.34 -1.32
N PHE A 128 4.77 4.32 -2.02
CA PHE A 128 6.05 4.19 -2.72
C PHE A 128 7.12 5.01 -2.03
N VAL A 129 8.27 4.39 -1.78
CA VAL A 129 9.45 5.05 -1.21
C VAL A 129 10.60 4.93 -2.19
N ASP A 130 11.24 6.05 -2.47
CA ASP A 130 12.48 6.14 -3.24
C ASP A 130 13.31 7.31 -2.72
N VAL A 131 14.31 6.96 -1.90
CA VAL A 131 15.14 7.95 -1.21
C VAL A 131 15.97 8.79 -2.19
N LYS A 132 16.39 8.20 -3.32
CA LYS A 132 17.18 8.87 -4.35
C LYS A 132 16.39 10.03 -4.95
N PHE A 133 15.09 9.85 -5.13
CA PHE A 133 14.18 10.86 -5.67
C PHE A 133 13.35 11.60 -4.60
N LYS A 134 13.73 11.51 -3.32
CA LYS A 134 13.09 12.23 -2.20
C LYS A 134 11.61 11.88 -2.02
N MET A 135 11.25 10.64 -2.35
CA MET A 135 9.94 10.07 -2.15
C MET A 135 9.93 9.29 -0.82
N PHE A 136 9.21 9.79 0.17
CA PHE A 136 9.25 9.26 1.54
C PHE A 136 7.86 8.89 2.04
N LEU A 137 7.83 8.01 3.06
CA LEU A 137 6.64 7.91 3.92
C LEU A 137 6.34 9.28 4.54
N PRO A 138 5.06 9.60 4.83
CA PRO A 138 4.74 10.74 5.66
C PRO A 138 5.41 10.57 7.03
N GLU A 139 5.85 11.67 7.62
CA GLU A 139 6.40 11.70 8.98
C GLU A 139 5.37 11.17 9.98
N LYS A 140 4.10 11.53 9.78
CA LYS A 140 3.03 11.20 10.69
C LYS A 140 1.75 10.83 9.95
N MET A 141 1.05 9.83 10.49
CA MET A 141 -0.32 9.50 10.13
C MET A 141 -1.20 9.49 11.39
N ASP A 142 -2.25 10.31 11.39
CA ASP A 142 -3.26 10.32 12.44
C ASP A 142 -4.57 9.73 11.90
N ILE A 143 -5.12 8.76 12.61
CA ILE A 143 -6.38 8.10 12.28
C ILE A 143 -7.41 8.56 13.29
N TRP A 144 -8.41 9.26 12.81
CA TRP A 144 -9.60 9.68 13.55
C TRP A 144 -10.79 8.89 13.08
N GLY A 145 -11.73 8.62 13.98
CA GLY A 145 -12.98 7.98 13.60
C GLY A 145 -14.13 8.32 14.53
N GLY A 146 -15.34 8.16 14.01
CA GLY A 146 -16.57 8.46 14.74
C GLY A 146 -17.82 8.06 13.97
N MET A 147 -18.97 8.33 14.59
CA MET A 147 -20.28 8.17 13.95
C MET A 147 -20.70 9.42 13.17
N ASP A 148 -20.11 10.57 13.50
CA ASP A 148 -20.31 11.87 12.86
C ASP A 148 -18.95 12.54 12.59
N LYS A 149 -18.81 13.15 11.42
CA LYS A 149 -17.57 13.79 10.95
C LYS A 149 -17.11 14.92 11.89
N ASN A 150 -18.05 15.63 12.52
CA ASN A 150 -17.78 16.78 13.37
C ASN A 150 -17.45 16.39 14.82
N SER A 151 -17.57 15.10 15.17
CA SER A 151 -17.33 14.59 16.53
C SER A 151 -16.43 13.36 16.53
N MET A 152 -15.46 13.29 15.62
CA MET A 152 -14.49 12.19 15.57
C MET A 152 -13.51 12.24 16.74
N LYS A 153 -12.97 11.08 17.11
CA LYS A 153 -11.91 10.94 18.12
C LYS A 153 -10.66 10.35 17.50
N LEU A 154 -9.49 10.78 17.99
CA LEU A 154 -8.21 10.20 17.59
C LEU A 154 -8.18 8.74 18.07
N MET A 155 -8.11 7.83 17.11
CA MET A 155 -8.00 6.39 17.36
C MET A 155 -6.54 5.96 17.46
N LYS A 156 -5.68 6.53 16.60
CA LYS A 156 -4.25 6.20 16.58
C LYS A 156 -3.41 7.29 15.93
N SER A 157 -2.24 7.54 16.50
CA SER A 157 -1.14 8.22 15.81
C SER A 157 -0.05 7.20 15.47
N TRP A 158 0.49 7.31 14.26
CA TRP A 158 1.63 6.56 13.77
C TRP A 158 2.69 7.55 13.28
N LYS A 159 3.97 7.21 13.47
CA LYS A 159 5.09 7.98 12.95
C LYS A 159 6.02 7.06 12.17
N SER A 160 6.55 7.56 11.06
CA SER A 160 7.59 6.84 10.33
C SER A 160 8.94 7.06 11.01
N ASP A 161 9.86 6.12 10.79
CA ASP A 161 11.27 6.41 10.99
C ASP A 161 11.72 7.50 9.99
N PRO A 162 12.80 8.25 10.31
CA PRO A 162 13.43 9.14 9.36
C PRO A 162 13.85 8.39 8.09
N PRO A 163 13.82 9.04 6.90
CA PRO A 163 14.24 8.38 5.68
C PRO A 163 15.68 7.83 5.78
N ALA A 164 15.86 6.54 5.53
CA ALA A 164 17.18 5.94 5.41
C ALA A 164 17.97 6.64 4.30
N LYS A 165 19.30 6.76 4.43
CA LYS A 165 20.13 7.51 3.46
C LYS A 165 20.29 6.79 2.12
N ASP A 166 20.27 5.46 2.14
CA ASP A 166 20.42 4.59 0.97
C ASP A 166 19.40 3.46 1.06
N SER A 167 18.34 3.53 0.26
CA SER A 167 17.40 2.43 0.08
C SER A 167 16.96 2.33 -1.36
N GLU A 168 16.78 1.10 -1.84
CA GLU A 168 16.18 0.87 -3.15
C GLU A 168 14.72 1.37 -3.17
N ALA A 169 14.24 1.68 -4.37
CA ALA A 169 12.86 2.05 -4.60
C ALA A 169 11.94 0.87 -4.25
N VAL A 170 10.97 1.10 -3.37
CA VAL A 170 10.21 0.02 -2.75
C VAL A 170 8.77 0.44 -2.47
N GLN A 171 7.83 -0.42 -2.83
CA GLN A 171 6.45 -0.30 -2.35
C GLN A 171 6.35 -0.81 -0.92
N MET A 172 5.70 -0.09 -0.02
CA MET A 172 5.48 -0.55 1.35
C MET A 172 4.04 -0.33 1.75
N GLN A 173 3.57 -1.11 2.73
CA GLN A 173 2.23 -0.92 3.27
C GLN A 173 2.31 -0.88 4.80
N PRO A 174 2.60 0.29 5.40
CA PRO A 174 2.45 0.46 6.84
C PRO A 174 1.07 0.02 7.29
N SER A 175 1.01 -0.86 8.29
CA SER A 175 -0.22 -1.37 8.90
C SER A 175 -0.34 -0.78 10.29
N ILE A 176 -1.39 0.01 10.53
CA ILE A 176 -1.59 0.77 11.75
C ILE A 176 -2.74 0.15 12.53
N GLY A 177 -2.40 -0.73 13.47
CA GLY A 177 -3.37 -1.38 14.36
C GLY A 177 -3.83 -0.46 15.50
N PHE A 178 -5.12 -0.54 15.81
CA PHE A 178 -5.77 0.18 16.89
C PHE A 178 -6.89 -0.66 17.53
N LYS A 179 -7.44 -0.18 18.64
CA LYS A 179 -8.54 -0.87 19.32
C LYS A 179 -9.76 -0.93 18.39
N GLU A 180 -10.38 -2.10 18.27
CA GLU A 180 -11.60 -2.27 17.49
C GLU A 180 -12.65 -1.22 17.87
N THR A 181 -13.13 -0.48 16.87
CA THR A 181 -14.03 0.66 17.03
C THR A 181 -15.07 0.63 15.92
N LYS A 182 -16.33 0.89 16.27
CA LYS A 182 -17.44 1.02 15.31
C LYS A 182 -17.58 2.47 14.84
N VAL A 183 -17.55 2.70 13.54
CA VAL A 183 -17.51 4.05 12.93
C VAL A 183 -18.39 4.15 11.68
N LYS A 184 -18.85 5.36 11.35
CA LYS A 184 -19.42 5.71 10.03
C LYS A 184 -18.53 6.67 9.25
N CYS A 185 -17.52 7.25 9.89
CA CYS A 185 -16.56 8.13 9.27
C CYS A 185 -15.16 7.90 9.85
N ILE A 186 -14.17 7.91 8.97
CA ILE A 186 -12.75 7.87 9.31
C ILE A 186 -12.09 9.05 8.60
N GLU A 187 -11.16 9.71 9.29
CA GLU A 187 -10.24 10.67 8.68
C GLU A 187 -8.81 10.17 8.90
N LEU A 188 -8.10 9.99 7.80
CA LEU A 188 -6.66 9.74 7.80
C LEU A 188 -5.94 11.03 7.43
N ILE A 189 -5.23 11.62 8.38
CA ILE A 189 -4.38 12.79 8.16
C ILE A 189 -2.96 12.31 7.94
N MET A 190 -2.38 12.61 6.77
CA MET A 190 -1.01 12.27 6.41
C MET A 190 -0.18 13.54 6.32
N GLN A 191 0.88 13.60 7.11
CA GLN A 191 1.79 14.76 7.20
C GLN A 191 3.15 14.38 6.64
N PRO A 192 3.56 14.93 5.48
CA PRO A 192 4.90 14.75 4.94
C PRO A 192 5.99 15.29 5.87
N TRP A 193 7.21 14.76 5.73
CA TRP A 193 8.39 15.34 6.37
C TRP A 193 8.63 16.77 5.91
N VAL A 194 9.11 17.63 6.80
CA VAL A 194 9.62 18.96 6.44
C VAL A 194 11.13 18.97 6.58
N ILE A 195 11.84 18.80 5.46
CA ILE A 195 13.31 18.78 5.42
C ILE A 195 13.83 20.11 4.89
N LYS A 196 14.66 20.80 5.69
CA LYS A 196 15.20 22.12 5.35
C LYS A 196 15.89 22.10 3.97
N LYS A 197 15.47 23.01 3.08
CA LYS A 197 15.98 23.17 1.70
C LYS A 197 15.82 21.94 0.80
N THR A 198 14.97 20.98 1.15
CA THR A 198 14.69 19.80 0.33
C THR A 198 13.20 19.68 0.11
N ASP A 199 12.80 19.64 -1.16
CA ASP A 199 11.41 19.36 -1.51
C ASP A 199 11.19 17.84 -1.49
N VAL A 200 10.29 17.38 -0.62
CA VAL A 200 10.00 15.96 -0.40
C VAL A 200 8.56 15.68 -0.74
N GLN A 201 8.29 14.44 -1.16
CA GLN A 201 6.96 14.05 -1.61
C GLN A 201 6.60 12.67 -1.07
N SER A 202 5.33 12.46 -0.77
CA SER A 202 4.78 11.15 -0.45
C SER A 202 3.87 10.68 -1.56
N PHE A 203 3.88 9.37 -1.83
CA PHE A 203 3.07 8.72 -2.84
C PHE A 203 2.26 7.59 -2.20
N ILE A 204 0.95 7.63 -2.37
CA ILE A 204 0.00 6.61 -1.91
C ILE A 204 -0.80 6.09 -3.09
N SER A 205 -1.19 4.82 -3.07
CA SER A 205 -2.02 4.23 -4.12
C SER A 205 -3.29 3.56 -3.62
N GLU A 206 -3.29 3.01 -2.40
CA GLU A 206 -4.43 2.24 -1.88
C GLU A 206 -4.51 2.40 -0.36
N ILE A 207 -5.71 2.52 0.19
CA ILE A 207 -5.98 2.49 1.63
C ILE A 207 -6.88 1.30 1.92
N VAL A 208 -6.42 0.42 2.80
CA VAL A 208 -7.18 -0.74 3.27
C VAL A 208 -7.64 -0.49 4.69
N VAL A 209 -8.96 -0.43 4.88
CA VAL A 209 -9.59 -0.33 6.21
C VAL A 209 -10.05 -1.72 6.65
N GLN A 210 -9.64 -2.22 7.81
CA GLN A 210 -9.95 -3.58 8.27
C GLN A 210 -10.53 -3.58 9.67
#